data_AF-A0A967VV59-F1
#
_entry.id   AF-A0A967VV59-F1
#
_cell.length_a   1.000
_cell.length_b   1.000
_cell.length_c   1.000
_cell.angle_alpha   90.00
_cell.angle_beta   90.00
_cell.angle_gamma   90.00
#
_symmetry.space_group_name_H-M   'P 1'
#
loop_
_entity.id
_entity.type
_entity.pdbx_description
1 polymer ?
#
loop_
_entity_poly.entity_id
_entity_poly.type
_entity_poly.pdbx_seq_one_letter_code
_entity_poly.pdbx_strand_id
1 'polypeptide(L)'
;SLQQNDISLLLSFENIPQTEIISQLNALAEPIPIVLKVEQPMQVQTLKEELNGRYSSVIFWFQNKNGDDLIKTNPEAARARLDRLQDISPNSHVLITGNGAKPLVNKFNELTFVDASNAQLLHKQLGKKVFLEKLTLLQSNTRSYLALISGTETTVEWLIEKLPDLKKAGARIIPPPKMNL
;
A
#
# COMPACT_ATOMS: atom_id res chain seq x y z
N SER A 1 -3.53 -0.24 -20.39
CA SER A 1 -4.70 -1.07 -20.04
C SER A 1 -4.23 -2.23 -19.18
N LEU A 2 -4.99 -2.60 -18.14
CA LEU A 2 -4.69 -3.76 -17.29
C LEU A 2 -4.86 -5.05 -18.11
N GLN A 3 -3.91 -5.97 -18.01
CA GLN A 3 -4.07 -7.32 -18.55
C GLN A 3 -4.73 -8.24 -17.52
N GLN A 4 -5.35 -9.33 -17.99
CA GLN A 4 -6.16 -10.24 -17.18
C GLN A 4 -5.41 -10.82 -15.95
N ASN A 5 -4.08 -10.91 -16.01
CA ASN A 5 -3.25 -11.50 -14.95
C ASN A 5 -2.38 -10.46 -14.19
N ASP A 6 -2.61 -9.17 -14.43
CA ASP A 6 -1.89 -8.13 -13.69
C ASP A 6 -2.40 -8.09 -12.26
N ILE A 7 -1.49 -8.13 -11.29
CA ILE A 7 -1.82 -7.99 -9.87
C ILE A 7 -0.95 -6.92 -9.22
N SER A 8 -1.51 -6.21 -8.25
CA SER A 8 -0.80 -5.21 -7.46
C SER A 8 -0.76 -5.63 -6.00
N LEU A 9 0.37 -5.45 -5.34
CA LEU A 9 0.58 -5.87 -3.96
C LEU A 9 1.07 -4.67 -3.16
N LEU A 10 0.48 -4.44 -1.99
CA LEU A 10 0.88 -3.42 -1.02
C LEU A 10 1.17 -4.11 0.32
N LEU A 11 2.24 -3.75 1.02
CA LEU A 11 2.55 -4.27 2.36
C LEU A 11 2.43 -3.18 3.42
N SER A 12 1.43 -3.26 4.29
CA SER A 12 1.19 -2.29 5.36
C SER A 12 1.83 -2.69 6.67
N PHE A 13 2.74 -1.89 7.19
CA PHE A 13 3.38 -2.12 8.48
C PHE A 13 2.94 -1.09 9.52
N GLU A 14 2.93 -1.48 10.80
CA GLU A 14 2.68 -0.57 11.93
C GLU A 14 3.86 0.38 12.16
N ASN A 15 5.08 -0.12 11.98
CA ASN A 15 6.34 0.60 12.12
C ASN A 15 7.20 0.35 10.88
N ILE A 16 8.33 1.04 10.76
CA ILE A 16 9.32 0.71 9.73
C ILE A 16 9.71 -0.78 9.87
N PRO A 17 9.61 -1.57 8.77
CA PRO A 17 9.99 -2.97 8.82
C PRO A 17 11.48 -3.12 9.14
N GLN A 18 11.81 -4.24 9.77
CA GLN A 18 13.20 -4.60 10.07
C GLN A 18 14.05 -4.66 8.81
N THR A 19 15.36 -4.45 8.95
CA THR A 19 16.32 -4.42 7.83
C THR A 19 16.29 -5.69 7.01
N GLU A 20 16.08 -6.82 7.67
CA GLU A 20 15.99 -8.15 7.08
C GLU A 20 14.77 -8.23 6.14
N ILE A 21 13.60 -7.75 6.59
CA ILE A 21 12.38 -7.69 5.79
C ILE A 21 12.57 -6.77 4.58
N ILE A 22 13.14 -5.57 4.78
CA ILE A 22 13.43 -4.63 3.69
C ILE A 22 14.36 -5.28 2.65
N SER A 23 15.40 -5.98 3.10
CA SER A 23 16.35 -6.67 2.22
C SER A 23 15.68 -7.78 1.43
N GLN A 24 14.83 -8.59 2.07
CA GLN A 24 14.02 -9.61 1.40
C GLN A 24 13.11 -9.00 0.33
N LEU A 25 12.41 -7.90 0.65
CA LEU A 25 11.51 -7.24 -0.30
C LEU A 25 12.28 -6.65 -1.50
N ASN A 26 13.42 -6.01 -1.28
CA ASN A 26 14.29 -5.53 -2.36
C ASN A 26 14.79 -6.68 -3.24
N ALA A 27 15.14 -7.82 -2.64
CA ALA A 27 15.64 -8.99 -3.37
C ALA A 27 14.59 -9.63 -4.31
N LEU A 28 13.29 -9.39 -4.06
CA LEU A 28 12.24 -9.83 -4.98
C LEU A 28 12.31 -9.11 -6.33
N ALA A 29 12.88 -7.89 -6.37
CA ALA A 29 12.88 -7.02 -7.55
C ALA A 29 11.46 -6.80 -8.13
N GLU A 30 10.44 -6.84 -7.26
CA GLU A 30 9.04 -6.61 -7.63
C GLU A 30 8.58 -5.21 -7.17
N PRO A 31 7.64 -4.56 -7.88
CA PRO A 31 7.17 -3.21 -7.55
C PRO A 31 6.17 -3.20 -6.38
N ILE A 32 6.55 -3.75 -5.23
CA ILE A 32 5.70 -3.89 -4.03
C ILE A 32 6.01 -2.75 -3.05
N PRO A 33 5.22 -1.68 -2.97
CA PRO A 33 5.45 -0.61 -2.01
C PRO A 33 5.22 -1.05 -0.56
N ILE A 34 5.96 -0.39 0.34
CA ILE A 34 5.69 -0.38 1.78
C ILE A 34 4.66 0.71 2.05
N VAL A 35 3.58 0.35 2.74
CA VAL A 35 2.59 1.28 3.28
C VAL A 35 2.90 1.51 4.75
N LEU A 36 3.12 2.76 5.14
CA LEU A 36 3.33 3.16 6.52
C LEU A 36 2.14 3.95 7.02
N LYS A 37 1.65 3.58 8.21
CA LYS A 37 0.58 4.29 8.89
C LYS A 37 1.13 5.55 9.52
N VAL A 38 0.42 6.66 9.32
CA VAL A 38 0.78 7.96 9.90
C VAL A 38 -0.45 8.64 10.46
N GLU A 39 -0.30 9.31 11.59
CA GLU A 39 -1.34 10.20 12.10
C GLU A 39 -1.07 11.64 11.68
N GLN A 40 0.18 12.09 11.73
CA GLN A 40 0.53 13.50 11.52
C GLN A 40 1.46 13.68 10.31
N PRO A 41 1.31 14.76 9.54
CA PRO A 41 2.16 15.03 8.38
C PRO A 41 3.66 15.06 8.69
N MET A 42 4.05 15.54 9.88
CA MET A 42 5.46 15.61 10.28
C MET A 42 6.12 14.23 10.37
N GLN A 43 5.36 13.17 10.70
CA GLN A 43 5.89 11.81 10.73
C GLN A 43 6.40 11.36 9.35
N VAL A 44 5.79 11.86 8.27
CA VAL A 44 6.19 11.49 6.90
C VAL A 44 7.64 11.89 6.61
N GLN A 45 8.08 13.07 7.05
CA GLN A 45 9.47 13.49 6.82
C GLN A 45 10.45 12.61 7.56
N THR A 46 10.22 12.38 8.86
CA THR A 46 11.04 11.48 9.68
C THR A 46 11.11 10.07 9.08
N LEU A 47 9.97 9.50 8.69
CA LEU A 47 9.93 8.16 8.08
C LEU A 47 10.66 8.12 6.73
N LYS A 48 10.59 9.18 5.92
CA LYS A 48 11.35 9.28 4.66
C LYS A 48 12.85 9.34 4.92
N GLU A 49 13.29 10.08 5.93
CA GLU A 49 14.69 10.17 6.32
C GLU A 49 15.22 8.81 6.80
N GLU A 50 14.46 8.12 7.66
CA GLU A 50 14.83 6.79 8.19
C GLU A 50 14.88 5.69 7.11
N LEU A 51 14.03 5.80 6.09
CA LEU A 51 14.00 4.87 4.94
C LEU A 51 14.84 5.31 3.75
N ASN A 52 15.51 6.47 3.85
CA ASN A 52 16.23 7.06 2.73
C ASN A 52 17.28 6.08 2.19
N GLY A 53 17.21 5.77 0.89
CA GLY A 53 18.09 4.82 0.23
C GLY A 53 17.88 3.34 0.59
N ARG A 54 17.01 3.01 1.56
CA ARG A 54 16.74 1.64 2.01
C ARG A 54 15.59 0.99 1.24
N TYR A 55 14.56 1.77 0.91
CA TYR A 55 13.43 1.33 0.11
C TYR A 55 12.86 2.49 -0.71
N SER A 56 12.68 2.30 -2.01
CA SER A 56 12.34 3.39 -2.93
C SER A 56 10.84 3.68 -3.03
N SER A 57 9.99 2.71 -2.70
CA SER A 57 8.54 2.79 -2.92
C SER A 57 7.80 2.77 -1.58
N VAL A 58 7.50 3.96 -1.06
CA VAL A 58 6.82 4.16 0.22
C VAL A 58 5.53 4.95 0.02
N ILE A 59 4.44 4.46 0.61
CA ILE A 59 3.11 5.08 0.58
C ILE A 59 2.69 5.37 2.03
N PHE A 60 2.09 6.53 2.28
CA PHE A 60 1.61 6.91 3.60
C PHE A 60 0.10 6.72 3.71
N TRP A 61 -0.34 6.03 4.76
CA TRP A 61 -1.75 5.83 5.05
C TRP A 61 -2.14 6.64 6.29
N PHE A 62 -2.90 7.71 6.06
CA PHE A 62 -3.34 8.59 7.14
C PHE A 62 -4.43 7.93 7.97
N GLN A 63 -4.16 7.77 9.26
CA GLN A 63 -5.09 7.19 10.22
C GLN A 63 -5.46 8.18 11.33
N ASN A 64 -6.62 7.97 11.94
CA ASN A 64 -6.99 8.64 13.17
C ASN A 64 -6.35 7.92 14.39
N LYS A 65 -6.56 8.46 15.60
CA LYS A 65 -6.03 7.88 16.85
C LYS A 65 -6.56 6.48 17.18
N ASN A 66 -7.64 6.06 16.53
CA ASN A 66 -8.23 4.73 16.69
C ASN A 66 -7.67 3.73 15.66
N GLY A 67 -6.80 4.18 14.74
CA GLY A 67 -6.27 3.36 13.65
C GLY A 67 -7.19 3.26 12.43
N ASP A 68 -8.28 4.04 12.36
CA ASP A 68 -9.16 4.05 11.19
C ASP A 68 -8.60 4.96 10.10
N ASP A 69 -8.90 4.64 8.84
CA ASP A 69 -8.61 5.51 7.69
C ASP A 69 -9.22 6.90 7.89
N LEU A 70 -8.36 7.92 7.96
CA LEU A 70 -8.75 9.29 8.25
C LEU A 70 -9.57 9.90 7.11
N ILE A 71 -9.20 9.61 5.86
CA ILE A 71 -9.88 10.15 4.67
C ILE A 71 -11.32 9.64 4.61
N LYS A 72 -11.54 8.39 5.04
CA LYS A 72 -12.87 7.80 5.14
C LYS A 72 -13.68 8.33 6.31
N THR A 73 -13.06 8.46 7.49
CA THR A 73 -13.78 8.73 8.75
C THR A 73 -13.94 10.21 9.07
N ASN A 74 -13.01 11.06 8.62
CA ASN A 74 -13.05 12.50 8.84
C ASN A 74 -12.39 13.26 7.67
N PRO A 75 -13.11 13.48 6.55
CA PRO A 75 -12.57 14.12 5.35
C PRO A 75 -12.06 15.56 5.58
N GLU A 76 -12.65 16.29 6.52
CA GLU A 76 -12.22 17.66 6.85
C GLU A 76 -10.86 17.66 7.55
N ALA A 77 -10.69 16.83 8.58
CA ALA A 77 -9.39 16.65 9.24
C ALA A 77 -8.35 16.08 8.27
N ALA A 78 -8.76 15.16 7.38
CA ALA A 78 -7.89 14.63 6.34
C ALA A 78 -7.40 15.75 5.40
N ARG A 79 -8.30 16.63 4.96
CA ARG A 79 -7.94 17.78 4.13
C ARG A 79 -6.84 18.63 4.77
N ALA A 80 -7.03 19.03 6.03
CA ALA A 80 -6.06 19.86 6.73
C ALA A 80 -4.68 19.17 6.87
N ARG A 81 -4.65 17.85 7.10
CA ARG A 81 -3.40 17.08 7.16
C ARG A 81 -2.74 16.96 5.78
N LEU A 82 -3.52 16.76 4.72
CA LEU A 82 -3.01 16.66 3.36
C LEU A 82 -2.50 18.01 2.83
N ASP A 83 -3.18 19.12 3.15
CA ASP A 83 -2.71 20.48 2.82
C ASP A 83 -1.33 20.69 3.44
N ARG A 84 -1.20 20.39 4.73
CA ARG A 84 0.09 20.49 5.42
C ARG A 84 1.14 19.53 4.86
N LEU A 85 0.75 18.31 4.46
CA LEU A 85 1.68 17.35 3.86
C LEU A 85 2.24 17.84 2.53
N GLN A 86 1.38 18.41 1.68
CA GLN A 86 1.75 18.96 0.39
C GLN A 86 2.79 20.09 0.55
N ASP A 87 2.63 20.95 1.56
CA ASP A 87 3.60 22.03 1.84
C ASP A 87 4.98 21.51 2.26
N ILE A 88 5.02 20.48 3.12
CA ILE A 88 6.25 20.03 3.80
C ILE A 88 6.95 18.88 3.05
N SER A 89 6.19 18.10 2.29
CA SER A 89 6.66 16.89 1.63
C SER A 89 5.89 16.69 0.33
N PRO A 90 6.08 17.59 -0.64
CA PRO A 90 5.50 17.43 -1.96
C PRO A 90 5.99 16.12 -2.59
N ASN A 91 5.24 15.60 -3.55
CA ASN A 91 5.41 14.32 -4.23
C ASN A 91 5.24 13.07 -3.35
N SER A 92 4.68 13.21 -2.15
CA SER A 92 4.36 12.07 -1.29
C SER A 92 3.25 11.21 -1.90
N HIS A 93 3.38 9.90 -1.77
CA HIS A 93 2.34 8.96 -2.16
C HIS A 93 1.42 8.69 -0.96
N VAL A 94 0.11 8.79 -1.16
CA VAL A 94 -0.90 8.65 -0.10
C VAL A 94 -1.88 7.55 -0.46
N LEU A 95 -2.14 6.62 0.47
CA LEU A 95 -3.08 5.53 0.27
C LEU A 95 -4.53 5.99 0.46
N ILE A 96 -5.41 5.57 -0.44
CA ILE A 96 -6.86 5.74 -0.35
C ILE A 96 -7.51 4.37 -0.22
N THR A 97 -8.31 4.13 0.83
CA THR A 97 -9.09 2.88 0.96
C THR A 97 -10.61 3.07 0.82
N GLY A 98 -11.07 4.31 0.56
CA GLY A 98 -12.48 4.64 0.45
C GLY A 98 -12.92 5.11 -0.94
N ASN A 99 -13.99 4.52 -1.48
CA ASN A 99 -14.56 4.86 -2.80
C ASN A 99 -15.05 6.32 -2.92
N GLY A 100 -15.29 7.02 -1.80
CA GLY A 100 -15.77 8.41 -1.76
C GLY A 100 -14.68 9.48 -1.72
N ALA A 101 -13.40 9.12 -1.78
CA ALA A 101 -12.30 10.07 -1.57
C ALA A 101 -12.02 10.99 -2.78
N LYS A 102 -12.51 10.63 -3.98
CA LYS A 102 -12.19 11.33 -5.24
C LYS A 102 -12.39 12.87 -5.20
N PRO A 103 -13.51 13.41 -4.67
CA PRO A 103 -13.71 14.87 -4.61
C PRO A 103 -12.72 15.60 -3.68
N LEU A 104 -12.21 14.92 -2.66
CA LEU A 104 -11.21 15.48 -1.76
C LEU A 104 -9.83 15.48 -2.45
N VAL A 105 -9.41 14.33 -2.98
CA VAL A 105 -8.04 14.15 -3.52
C VAL A 105 -7.78 14.98 -4.77
N ASN A 106 -8.80 15.24 -5.60
CA ASN A 106 -8.68 16.07 -6.80
C ASN A 106 -8.26 17.52 -6.53
N LYS A 107 -8.26 17.97 -5.26
CA LYS A 107 -7.84 19.32 -4.86
C LYS A 107 -6.32 19.43 -4.66
N PHE A 108 -5.60 18.31 -4.69
CA PHE A 108 -4.17 18.25 -4.42
C PHE A 108 -3.43 17.86 -5.70
N ASN A 109 -2.47 18.69 -6.08
CA ASN A 109 -1.68 18.55 -7.31
C ASN A 109 -0.23 18.12 -7.03
N GLU A 110 0.26 18.29 -5.81
CA GLU A 110 1.63 17.90 -5.42
C GLU A 110 1.67 16.56 -4.68
N LEU A 111 0.53 15.91 -4.45
CA LEU A 111 0.48 14.58 -3.82
C LEU A 111 0.08 13.55 -4.86
N THR A 112 0.59 12.32 -4.77
CA THR A 112 0.12 11.20 -5.60
C THR A 112 -0.78 10.30 -4.78
N PHE A 113 -2.00 10.04 -5.23
CA PHE A 113 -2.92 9.18 -4.51
C PHE A 113 -2.94 7.77 -5.11
N VAL A 114 -2.77 6.77 -4.26
CA VAL A 114 -2.81 5.35 -4.62
C VAL A 114 -4.16 4.78 -4.23
N ASP A 115 -4.91 4.29 -5.21
CA ASP A 115 -6.26 3.75 -5.00
C ASP A 115 -6.20 2.28 -4.55
N ALA A 116 -6.60 2.04 -3.31
CA ALA A 116 -6.76 0.74 -2.71
C ALA A 116 -8.21 0.54 -2.20
N SER A 117 -9.19 1.27 -2.75
CA SER A 117 -10.58 1.21 -2.29
C SER A 117 -11.23 -0.17 -2.44
N ASN A 118 -10.82 -0.91 -3.46
CA ASN A 118 -11.26 -2.28 -3.72
C ASN A 118 -10.19 -3.31 -3.38
N ALA A 119 -9.19 -2.95 -2.58
CA ALA A 119 -8.12 -3.86 -2.17
C ALA A 119 -8.68 -5.07 -1.43
N GLN A 120 -8.18 -6.24 -1.78
CA GLN A 120 -8.38 -7.42 -0.96
C GLN A 120 -7.47 -7.35 0.27
N LEU A 121 -8.08 -7.31 1.45
CA LEU A 121 -7.34 -7.28 2.72
C LEU A 121 -6.83 -8.67 3.05
N LEU A 122 -5.51 -8.81 3.22
CA LEU A 122 -4.85 -10.06 3.58
C LEU A 122 -4.06 -9.87 4.85
N HIS A 123 -4.28 -10.74 5.84
CA HIS A 123 -3.64 -10.62 7.14
C HIS A 123 -3.41 -12.00 7.76
N LYS A 124 -2.49 -12.08 8.73
CA LYS A 124 -2.04 -13.34 9.35
C LYS A 124 -3.19 -14.20 9.90
N GLN A 125 -4.21 -13.57 10.49
CA GLN A 125 -5.34 -14.24 11.14
C GLN A 125 -6.24 -15.02 10.17
N LEU A 126 -6.11 -14.80 8.86
CA LEU A 126 -6.78 -15.66 7.85
C LEU A 126 -6.22 -17.09 7.86
N GLY A 127 -4.97 -17.27 8.32
CA GLY A 127 -4.22 -18.51 8.19
C GLY A 127 -3.59 -18.68 6.81
N LYS A 128 -2.45 -19.40 6.74
CA LYS A 128 -1.62 -19.55 5.54
C LYS A 128 -2.43 -20.03 4.33
N LYS A 129 -3.24 -21.08 4.49
CA LYS A 129 -4.03 -21.64 3.39
C LYS A 129 -4.94 -20.61 2.73
N VAL A 130 -5.79 -19.94 3.52
CA VAL A 130 -6.75 -18.95 3.01
C VAL A 130 -6.03 -17.73 2.43
N PHE A 131 -4.93 -17.29 3.05
CA PHE A 131 -4.09 -16.22 2.54
C PHE A 131 -3.57 -16.51 1.12
N LEU A 132 -2.99 -17.69 0.91
CA LEU A 132 -2.41 -18.11 -0.37
C LEU A 132 -3.47 -18.34 -1.45
N GLU A 133 -4.61 -18.91 -1.09
CA GLU A 133 -5.77 -19.06 -1.99
C GLU A 133 -6.24 -17.69 -2.46
N LYS A 134 -6.41 -16.75 -1.52
CA LYS A 134 -6.81 -15.38 -1.81
C LYS A 134 -5.83 -14.61 -2.69
N LEU A 135 -4.51 -14.81 -2.52
CA LEU A 135 -3.50 -14.26 -3.43
C LEU A 135 -3.64 -14.82 -4.85
N THR A 136 -3.88 -16.13 -4.96
CA THR A 136 -4.05 -16.78 -6.27
C THR A 136 -5.28 -16.24 -7.00
N LEU A 137 -6.37 -15.97 -6.27
CA LEU A 137 -7.59 -15.42 -6.84
C LEU A 137 -7.42 -14.02 -7.45
N LEU A 138 -6.41 -13.23 -7.04
CA LEU A 138 -6.17 -11.91 -7.66
C LEU A 138 -5.95 -12.00 -9.18
N GLN A 139 -5.41 -13.13 -9.66
CA GLN A 139 -5.10 -13.36 -11.08
C GLN A 139 -6.34 -13.58 -11.94
N SER A 140 -7.46 -14.00 -11.35
CA SER A 140 -8.67 -14.38 -12.06
C SER A 140 -9.88 -13.53 -11.69
N ASN A 141 -9.73 -12.66 -10.69
CA ASN A 141 -10.83 -11.90 -10.13
C ASN A 141 -11.05 -10.58 -10.88
N THR A 142 -12.19 -10.49 -11.56
CA THR A 142 -12.64 -9.25 -12.23
C THR A 142 -13.03 -8.13 -11.25
N ARG A 143 -13.20 -8.43 -9.95
CA ARG A 143 -13.59 -7.45 -8.93
C ARG A 143 -12.40 -6.71 -8.30
N SER A 144 -11.25 -7.35 -8.17
CA SER A 144 -10.04 -6.72 -7.64
C SER A 144 -8.79 -7.49 -8.01
N TYR A 145 -7.79 -6.75 -8.47
CA TYR A 145 -6.45 -7.23 -8.80
C TYR A 145 -5.41 -6.76 -7.77
N LEU A 146 -5.84 -6.08 -6.71
CA LEU A 146 -4.96 -5.45 -5.73
C LEU A 146 -5.15 -6.07 -4.34
N ALA A 147 -4.05 -6.39 -3.65
CA ALA A 147 -4.07 -6.76 -2.25
C ALA A 147 -3.36 -5.75 -1.36
N LEU A 148 -3.99 -5.44 -0.22
CA LEU A 148 -3.37 -4.75 0.90
C LEU A 148 -3.08 -5.79 1.98
N ILE A 149 -1.80 -6.12 2.11
CA ILE A 149 -1.31 -7.18 2.98
C ILE A 149 -0.80 -6.55 4.28
N SER A 150 -1.29 -6.99 5.44
CA SER A 150 -0.68 -6.63 6.72
C SER A 150 0.73 -7.20 6.80
N GLY A 151 1.74 -6.34 6.80
CA GLY A 151 3.15 -6.66 6.84
C GLY A 151 3.61 -7.12 8.21
N THR A 152 3.91 -8.41 8.29
CA THR A 152 4.63 -9.09 9.38
C THR A 152 5.65 -10.03 8.75
N GLU A 153 6.65 -10.48 9.52
CA GLU A 153 7.59 -11.54 9.08
C GLU A 153 6.83 -12.72 8.46
N THR A 154 5.84 -13.26 9.17
CA THR A 154 5.03 -14.40 8.72
C THR A 154 4.33 -14.17 7.37
N THR A 155 3.68 -13.04 7.17
CA THR A 155 2.95 -12.75 5.92
C THR A 155 3.88 -12.42 4.76
N VAL A 156 5.04 -11.83 5.05
CA VAL A 156 6.09 -11.59 4.05
C VAL A 156 6.67 -12.92 3.59
N GLU A 157 6.99 -13.84 4.50
CA GLU A 157 7.43 -15.20 4.16
C GLU A 157 6.41 -15.92 3.28
N TRP A 158 5.12 -15.91 3.66
CA TRP A 158 4.08 -16.54 2.84
C TRP A 158 3.95 -15.92 1.45
N LEU A 159 4.14 -14.60 1.35
CA LEU A 159 4.14 -13.91 0.06
C LEU A 159 5.35 -14.36 -0.79
N ILE A 160 6.55 -14.35 -0.21
CA ILE A 160 7.80 -14.75 -0.89
C ILE A 160 7.72 -16.18 -1.39
N GLU A 161 7.22 -17.11 -0.56
CA GLU A 161 7.01 -18.50 -0.94
C GLU A 161 6.05 -18.63 -2.14
N LYS A 162 5.02 -17.77 -2.21
CA LYS A 162 3.94 -17.89 -3.20
C LYS A 162 4.23 -17.18 -4.52
N LEU A 163 5.02 -16.11 -4.50
CA LEU A 163 5.32 -15.28 -5.67
C LEU A 163 5.83 -16.10 -6.88
N PRO A 164 6.77 -17.05 -6.74
CA PRO A 164 7.23 -17.87 -7.85
C PRO A 164 6.10 -18.65 -8.54
N ASP A 165 5.18 -19.21 -7.76
CA ASP A 165 4.04 -19.96 -8.30
C ASP A 165 3.05 -19.04 -9.02
N LEU A 166 2.79 -17.84 -8.47
CA LEU A 166 1.95 -16.85 -9.14
C LEU A 166 2.55 -16.46 -10.50
N LYS A 167 3.86 -16.21 -10.56
CA LYS A 167 4.57 -15.85 -11.80
C LYS A 167 4.58 -17.00 -12.80
N LYS A 168 4.79 -18.24 -12.36
CA LYS A 168 4.68 -19.45 -13.21
C LYS A 168 3.28 -19.61 -13.81
N ALA A 169 2.25 -19.22 -13.05
CA ALA A 169 0.86 -19.20 -13.52
C ALA A 169 0.54 -17.97 -14.41
N GLY A 170 1.51 -17.10 -14.67
CA GLY A 170 1.39 -15.98 -15.59
C GLY A 170 1.00 -14.64 -14.96
N ALA A 171 1.02 -14.51 -13.62
CA ALA A 171 0.87 -13.19 -13.00
C ALA A 171 2.03 -12.28 -13.31
N ARG A 172 1.70 -11.01 -13.52
CA ARG A 172 2.66 -9.91 -13.56
C ARG A 172 2.39 -9.00 -12.38
N ILE A 173 3.41 -8.80 -11.54
CA ILE A 173 3.31 -7.85 -10.43
C ILE A 173 3.52 -6.46 -11.02
N ILE A 174 2.50 -5.61 -10.91
CA ILE A 174 2.52 -4.24 -11.42
C ILE A 174 2.50 -3.24 -10.26
N PRO A 175 2.99 -2.00 -10.49
CA PRO A 175 2.81 -0.92 -9.53
C PRO A 175 1.32 -0.67 -9.24
N PRO A 176 0.98 -0.18 -8.05
CA PRO A 176 -0.41 0.09 -7.70
C PRO A 176 -1.01 1.25 -8.52
N PRO A 177 -2.34 1.26 -8.72
CA PRO A 177 -3.01 2.27 -9.49
C PRO A 177 -2.94 3.64 -8.80
N LYS A 178 -2.68 4.67 -9.60
CA LYS A 178 -2.60 6.06 -9.15
C LYS A 178 -3.84 6.80 -9.65
N MET A 179 -4.44 7.67 -8.81
CA MET A 179 -5.72 8.33 -9.12
C MET A 179 -5.58 9.62 -9.92
N ASN A 180 -4.46 10.31 -9.80
CA ASN A 180 -4.28 11.69 -10.27
C ASN A 180 -3.07 11.86 -11.20
N LEU A 181 -2.76 10.82 -11.98
CA LEU A 181 -1.77 10.84 -13.06
C LEU A 181 -2.41 10.55 -14.41
#